data_AF-Q8XX03-F1
#
_entry.id   AF-Q8XX03-F1
#
_cell.length_a   1.000
_cell.length_b   1.000
_cell.length_c   1.000
_cell.angle_alpha   90.00
_cell.angle_beta   90.00
_cell.angle_gamma   90.00
#
_symmetry.space_group_name_H-M   'P 1'
#
loop_
_entity.id
_entity.type
_entity.pdbx_description
1 polymer ?
#
loop_
_entity_poly.entity_id
_entity_poly.type
_entity_poly.pdbx_seq_one_letter_code
_entity_poly.pdbx_strand_id
1 'polypeptide(L)'
;MTTARAGTREEALRLLNTSEIAVVELDYETGWQDAVELGRMGQKAGIRVEFRSQENIAVRSLKALVAGLSRPKLTFRQRNLYCQFDLDALPTGELEKLEAKTATFGDYILGGHLLHDVDVRWDE
;
A
#
# COMPACT_ATOMS: atom_id res chain seq x y z
N MET A 1 14.69 13.40 -5.29
CA MET A 1 13.43 13.99 -4.80
C MET A 1 12.99 13.15 -3.62
N THR A 2 13.05 13.69 -2.40
CA THR A 2 12.85 12.90 -1.18
C THR A 2 11.37 12.81 -0.86
N THR A 3 10.88 11.58 -0.70
CA THR A 3 9.53 11.27 -0.22
C THR A 3 9.62 10.90 1.25
N ALA A 4 8.79 11.53 2.08
CA ALA A 4 8.61 11.16 3.47
C ALA A 4 7.19 10.67 3.71
N ARG A 5 7.02 9.86 4.76
CA ARG A 5 5.74 9.27 5.12
C ARG A 5 5.33 9.75 6.50
N ALA A 6 4.08 10.15 6.64
CA ALA A 6 3.47 10.56 7.89
C ALA A 6 2.44 9.52 8.33
N GLY A 7 2.62 8.95 9.52
CA GLY A 7 1.64 8.07 10.17
C GLY A 7 0.58 8.83 10.97
N THR A 8 0.70 10.16 11.12
CA THR A 8 -0.33 11.02 11.72
C THR A 8 -0.36 12.40 11.08
N ARG A 9 -1.43 13.16 11.35
CA ARG A 9 -1.55 14.57 10.95
C ARG A 9 -0.44 15.44 11.53
N GLU A 10 -0.10 15.25 12.80
CA GLU A 10 0.97 16.00 13.49
C GLU A 10 2.33 15.72 12.85
N GLU A 11 2.59 14.47 12.47
CA GLU A 11 3.80 14.11 11.76
C GLU A 11 3.85 14.75 10.37
N ALA A 12 2.75 14.74 9.64
CA ALA A 12 2.67 15.40 8.33
C ALA A 12 2.99 16.90 8.45
N LEU A 13 2.43 17.58 9.45
CA LEU A 13 2.72 18.99 9.72
C LEU A 13 4.20 19.23 10.03
N ARG A 14 4.87 18.34 10.78
CA ARG A 14 6.32 18.44 11.01
C ARG A 14 7.12 18.28 9.71
N LEU A 15 6.76 17.29 8.89
CA LEU A 15 7.44 17.03 7.62
C LEU A 15 7.27 18.19 6.63
N LEU A 16 6.10 18.85 6.61
CA LEU A 16 5.88 20.03 5.76
C LEU A 16 6.80 21.22 6.10
N ASN A 17 7.41 21.24 7.28
CA ASN A 17 8.37 22.26 7.70
C ASN A 17 9.84 21.81 7.53
N THR A 18 10.08 20.60 7.04
CA THR A 18 11.42 20.04 6.89
C THR A 18 11.95 20.31 5.49
N SER A 19 13.15 20.88 5.40
CA SER A 19 13.83 21.09 4.12
C SER A 19 14.13 19.75 3.43
N GLU A 20 14.31 19.78 2.10
CA GLU A 20 14.66 18.62 1.25
C GLU A 20 13.54 17.61 0.99
N ILE A 21 12.41 17.69 1.70
CA ILE A 21 11.22 16.89 1.39
C ILE A 21 10.49 17.50 0.21
N ALA A 22 10.21 16.69 -0.80
CA ALA A 22 9.43 17.10 -1.97
C ALA A 22 8.04 16.50 -1.99
N VAL A 23 7.85 15.34 -1.33
CA VAL A 23 6.56 14.67 -1.20
C VAL A 23 6.35 14.20 0.22
N VAL A 24 5.15 14.45 0.77
CA VAL A 24 4.67 13.84 2.01
C VAL A 24 3.51 12.91 1.68
N GLU A 25 3.70 11.62 1.94
CA GLU A 25 2.64 10.62 1.87
C GLU A 25 1.92 10.54 3.21
N LEU A 26 0.60 10.75 3.19
CA LEU A 26 -0.27 10.52 4.34
C LEU A 26 -0.57 9.02 4.41
N ASP A 27 -0.07 8.39 5.47
CA ASP A 27 -0.14 6.95 5.69
C ASP A 27 -0.87 6.59 6.98
N TYR A 28 -2.12 7.03 7.07
CA TYR A 28 -3.03 6.73 8.17
C TYR A 28 -4.48 6.74 7.70
N GLU A 29 -5.34 6.02 8.42
CA GLU A 29 -6.72 5.71 8.02
C GLU A 29 -7.56 6.94 7.66
N THR A 30 -7.45 8.01 8.46
CA THR A 30 -8.19 9.26 8.26
C THR A 30 -7.44 10.27 7.38
N GLY A 31 -6.32 9.91 6.76
CA GLY A 31 -5.50 10.82 5.95
C GLY A 31 -6.25 11.46 4.77
N TRP A 32 -7.30 10.80 4.26
CA TRP A 32 -8.16 11.38 3.23
C TRP A 32 -8.92 12.63 3.70
N GLN A 33 -9.23 12.75 4.99
CA GLN A 33 -9.90 13.91 5.57
C GLN A 33 -8.95 15.12 5.61
N ASP A 34 -7.68 14.87 5.90
CA ASP A 34 -6.65 15.91 6.03
C ASP A 34 -6.01 16.29 4.68
N ALA A 35 -6.10 15.43 3.66
CA ALA A 35 -5.39 15.57 2.39
C ALA A 35 -5.61 16.93 1.71
N VAL A 36 -6.83 17.49 1.81
CA VAL A 36 -7.16 18.79 1.21
C VAL A 36 -6.44 19.94 1.92
N GLU A 37 -6.55 20.00 3.25
CA GLU A 37 -5.94 21.07 4.03
C GLU A 37 -4.41 20.98 3.97
N LEU A 38 -3.86 19.80 4.25
CA LEU A 38 -2.43 19.54 4.20
C LEU A 38 -1.88 19.74 2.79
N GLY A 39 -2.62 19.37 1.75
CA GLY A 39 -2.26 19.64 0.35
C GLY A 39 -2.10 21.13 0.06
N ARG A 40 -3.02 21.97 0.54
CA ARG A 40 -2.90 23.43 0.42
C ARG A 40 -1.70 23.98 1.18
N MET A 41 -1.39 23.43 2.36
CA MET A 41 -0.21 23.83 3.14
C MET A 41 1.08 23.41 2.44
N GLY A 42 1.16 22.17 1.96
CA GLY A 42 2.30 21.67 1.20
C GLY A 42 2.57 22.49 -0.05
N GLN A 43 1.52 22.84 -0.81
CA GLN A 43 1.69 23.69 -2.00
C GLN A 43 2.39 25.02 -1.70
N LYS A 44 2.07 25.67 -0.57
CA LYS A 44 2.74 26.90 -0.13
C LYS A 44 4.21 26.69 0.22
N ALA A 45 4.57 25.49 0.68
CA ALA A 45 5.93 25.09 0.99
C ALA A 45 6.68 24.48 -0.23
N GLY A 46 6.02 24.34 -1.38
CA GLY A 46 6.59 23.64 -2.55
C GLY A 46 6.65 22.12 -2.38
N ILE A 47 5.87 21.55 -1.45
CA ILE A 47 5.82 20.12 -1.12
C ILE A 47 4.49 19.53 -1.60
N ARG A 48 4.56 18.42 -2.33
CA ARG A 48 3.36 17.68 -2.75
C ARG A 48 2.88 16.81 -1.59
N VAL A 49 1.59 16.86 -1.27
CA VAL A 49 0.97 15.94 -0.31
C VAL A 49 0.13 14.93 -1.06
N GLU A 50 0.31 13.66 -0.75
CA GLU A 50 -0.38 12.56 -1.41
C GLU A 50 -1.04 11.65 -0.37
N PHE A 51 -2.25 11.21 -0.66
CA PHE A 51 -2.92 10.16 0.10
C PHE A 51 -3.23 9.02 -0.84
N ARG A 52 -2.92 7.80 -0.42
CA ARG A 52 -3.22 6.57 -1.17
C ARG A 52 -3.82 5.56 -0.22
N SER A 53 -5.03 5.09 -0.52
CA SER A 53 -5.71 4.05 0.28
C SER A 53 -5.30 2.63 -0.09
N GLN A 54 -4.73 2.46 -1.28
CA GLN A 54 -4.41 1.13 -1.84
C GLN A 54 -3.07 1.11 -2.57
N GLU A 55 -2.48 -0.08 -2.60
CA GLU A 55 -1.33 -0.42 -3.43
C GLU A 55 -1.57 -1.73 -4.18
N ASN A 56 -1.11 -1.78 -5.43
CA ASN A 56 -1.23 -2.94 -6.31
C ASN A 56 0.09 -3.72 -6.30
N ILE A 57 0.02 -4.99 -5.88
CA ILE A 57 1.18 -5.86 -5.76
C ILE A 57 1.05 -7.00 -6.77
N ALA A 58 2.03 -7.12 -7.67
CA ALA A 58 2.15 -8.28 -8.53
C ALA A 58 2.83 -9.41 -7.77
N VAL A 59 2.20 -10.58 -7.70
CA VAL A 59 2.69 -11.74 -6.94
C VAL A 59 2.98 -12.89 -7.90
N ARG A 60 4.25 -13.27 -8.05
CA ARG A 60 4.67 -14.23 -9.07
C ARG A 60 4.37 -15.69 -8.76
N SER A 61 4.24 -16.05 -7.48
CA SER A 61 4.09 -17.44 -7.06
C SER A 61 3.40 -17.56 -5.70
N LEU A 62 2.89 -18.76 -5.39
CA LEU A 62 2.38 -19.10 -4.06
C LEU A 62 3.43 -18.87 -2.96
N LYS A 63 4.69 -19.22 -3.22
CA LYS A 63 5.80 -19.00 -2.28
C LYS A 63 5.95 -17.51 -1.98
N ALA A 64 5.95 -16.67 -3.01
CA ALA A 64 6.04 -15.21 -2.86
C ALA A 64 4.83 -14.63 -2.11
N LEU A 65 3.62 -15.16 -2.34
CA LEU A 65 2.42 -14.79 -1.60
C LEU A 65 2.58 -15.09 -0.11
N VAL A 66 2.94 -16.33 0.24
CA VAL A 66 3.13 -16.75 1.63
C VAL A 66 4.23 -15.96 2.33
N ALA A 67 5.36 -15.73 1.64
CA ALA A 67 6.47 -14.94 2.16
C ALA A 67 6.04 -13.47 2.38
N GLY A 68 5.37 -12.86 1.41
CA GLY A 68 4.89 -11.48 1.50
C GLY A 68 3.84 -11.27 2.60
N LEU A 69 2.93 -12.23 2.79
CA LEU A 69 1.95 -12.22 3.88
C LEU A 69 2.55 -12.50 5.27
N SER A 70 3.79 -12.98 5.33
CA SER A 70 4.50 -13.19 6.60
C SER A 70 5.34 -11.97 7.00
N ARG A 71 5.53 -11.01 6.09
CA ARG A 71 6.22 -9.74 6.38
C ARG A 71 5.25 -8.78 7.10
N PRO A 72 5.72 -8.03 8.12
CA PRO A 72 4.91 -6.98 8.73
C PRO A 72 4.42 -5.97 7.69
N LYS A 73 3.16 -5.57 7.81
CA LYS A 73 2.56 -4.53 6.98
C LYS A 73 3.05 -3.16 7.48
N LEU A 74 3.76 -2.43 6.62
CA LEU A 74 4.42 -1.16 6.98
C LEU A 74 3.56 0.07 6.71
N THR A 75 2.36 -0.13 6.16
CA THR A 75 1.44 0.94 5.76
C THR A 75 0.01 0.60 6.12
N PHE A 76 -0.85 1.61 6.27
CA PHE A 76 -2.29 1.36 6.44
C PHE A 76 -2.97 0.86 5.15
N ARG A 77 -2.35 1.10 3.99
CA ARG A 77 -2.92 0.84 2.64
C ARG A 77 -3.41 -0.59 2.48
N GLN A 78 -4.58 -0.77 1.88
CA GLN A 78 -5.02 -2.08 1.40
C GLN A 78 -4.09 -2.57 0.29
N ARG A 79 -3.64 -3.83 0.37
CA ARG A 79 -2.86 -4.47 -0.70
C ARG A 79 -3.78 -5.25 -1.62
N ASN A 80 -3.79 -4.90 -2.90
CA ASN A 80 -4.42 -5.68 -3.95
C ASN A 80 -3.36 -6.65 -4.51
N LEU A 81 -3.46 -7.93 -4.16
CA LEU A 81 -2.47 -8.98 -4.46
C LEU A 81 -2.83 -9.71 -5.75
N TYR A 82 -2.28 -9.23 -6.87
CA TYR A 82 -2.52 -9.79 -8.20
C TYR A 82 -1.65 -11.02 -8.43
N CYS A 83 -2.23 -12.20 -8.28
CA CYS A 83 -1.55 -13.49 -8.41
C CYS A 83 -1.35 -13.85 -9.88
N GLN A 84 -0.10 -13.90 -10.32
CA GLN A 84 0.31 -14.25 -11.69
C GLN A 84 0.55 -15.76 -11.87
N PHE A 85 0.04 -16.55 -10.93
CA PHE A 85 0.00 -18.01 -10.95
C PHE A 85 -1.45 -18.48 -10.88
N ASP A 86 -1.69 -19.71 -11.28
CA ASP A 86 -3.02 -20.29 -11.30
C ASP A 86 -3.53 -20.54 -9.87
N LEU A 87 -4.57 -19.81 -9.47
CA LEU A 87 -5.23 -19.97 -8.17
C LEU A 87 -6.07 -21.26 -8.13
N ASP A 88 -6.57 -21.72 -9.28
CA ASP A 88 -7.38 -22.94 -9.38
C ASP A 88 -6.52 -24.21 -9.27
N ALA A 89 -5.21 -24.08 -9.47
CA ALA A 89 -4.25 -25.16 -9.27
C ALA A 89 -3.88 -25.39 -7.78
N LEU A 90 -4.40 -24.57 -6.87
CA LEU A 90 -4.15 -24.72 -5.43
C LEU A 90 -4.90 -25.94 -4.87
N PRO A 91 -4.37 -26.60 -3.82
CA PRO A 91 -5.09 -27.65 -3.12
C PRO A 91 -6.43 -27.13 -2.57
N THR A 92 -7.44 -28.00 -2.53
CA THR A 92 -8.77 -27.67 -2.00
C THR A 92 -8.66 -27.08 -0.59
N GLY A 93 -9.32 -25.95 -0.35
CA GLY A 93 -9.32 -25.27 0.94
C GLY A 93 -8.10 -24.36 1.18
N GLU A 94 -7.12 -24.33 0.27
CA GLU A 94 -5.92 -23.51 0.46
C GLU A 94 -6.15 -22.05 0.08
N LEU A 95 -6.90 -21.80 -1.00
CA LEU A 95 -7.27 -20.44 -1.39
C LEU A 95 -8.07 -19.75 -0.28
N GLU A 96 -9.05 -20.43 0.31
CA GLU A 96 -9.90 -19.89 1.37
C GLU A 96 -9.10 -19.55 2.64
N LYS A 97 -8.06 -20.33 2.96
CA LYS A 97 -7.15 -20.01 4.06
C LYS A 97 -6.31 -18.77 3.76
N LEU A 98 -5.81 -18.65 2.52
CA LEU A 98 -5.03 -17.49 2.10
C LEU A 98 -5.89 -16.23 2.11
N GLU A 99 -7.12 -16.31 1.60
CA GLU A 99 -8.11 -15.22 1.64
C GLU A 99 -8.47 -14.82 3.06
N ALA A 100 -8.71 -15.79 3.95
CA ALA A 100 -8.94 -15.52 5.37
C ALA A 100 -7.75 -14.81 6.01
N LYS A 101 -6.52 -15.22 5.68
CA LYS A 101 -5.29 -14.56 6.15
C LYS A 101 -5.18 -13.15 5.61
N THR A 102 -5.41 -12.91 4.32
CA THR A 102 -5.33 -11.56 3.72
C THR A 102 -6.39 -10.62 4.29
N ALA A 103 -7.60 -11.14 4.56
CA ALA A 103 -8.68 -10.37 5.15
C ALA A 103 -8.32 -9.80 6.54
N THR A 104 -7.50 -10.51 7.34
CA THR A 104 -7.02 -9.99 8.63
C THR A 104 -6.17 -8.72 8.52
N PHE A 105 -5.58 -8.48 7.34
CA PHE A 105 -4.80 -7.28 7.03
C PHE A 105 -5.58 -6.27 6.19
N GLY A 106 -6.83 -6.57 5.83
CA GLY A 106 -7.63 -5.79 4.90
C GLY A 106 -7.13 -5.86 3.45
N ASP A 107 -6.48 -6.95 3.06
CA ASP A 107 -5.92 -7.15 1.72
C ASP A 107 -6.80 -8.09 0.88
N TYR A 108 -6.69 -8.00 -0.45
CA TYR A 108 -7.45 -8.83 -1.40
C TYR A 108 -6.54 -9.65 -2.29
N ILE A 109 -6.92 -10.91 -2.54
CA ILE A 109 -6.32 -11.75 -3.58
C ILE A 109 -7.10 -11.53 -4.88
N LEU A 110 -6.39 -11.24 -5.97
CA LEU A 110 -6.98 -10.96 -7.28
C LEU A 110 -6.28 -11.79 -8.37
N GLY A 111 -7.00 -12.11 -9.44
CA GLY A 111 -6.41 -12.75 -10.62
C GLY A 111 -5.42 -11.82 -11.31
N GLY A 112 -4.25 -12.33 -11.69
CA GLY A 112 -3.17 -11.54 -12.32
C GLY A 112 -3.56 -10.84 -13.62
N HIS A 113 -4.60 -11.32 -14.32
CA HIS A 113 -5.12 -10.70 -15.54
C HIS A 113 -5.83 -9.35 -15.31
N LEU A 114 -6.17 -9.02 -14.05
CA LEU A 114 -6.76 -7.73 -13.67
C LEU A 114 -5.71 -6.64 -13.39
N LEU A 115 -4.42 -6.98 -13.50
CA LEU A 115 -3.34 -6.07 -13.17
C LEU A 115 -3.15 -5.01 -14.27
N HIS A 116 -3.22 -3.74 -13.87
CA HIS A 116 -2.92 -2.60 -14.74
C HIS A 116 -1.62 -1.92 -14.32
N ASP A 117 -1.62 -1.31 -13.14
CA ASP A 117 -0.47 -0.61 -12.56
C ASP A 117 0.13 -1.41 -11.40
N VAL A 118 1.46 -1.49 -11.36
CA VAL A 118 2.21 -2.22 -10.33
C VAL A 118 2.96 -1.22 -9.45
N ASP A 119 2.64 -1.21 -8.16
CA ASP A 119 3.42 -0.47 -7.17
C ASP A 119 4.61 -1.31 -6.67
N VAL A 120 4.36 -2.59 -6.40
CA VAL A 120 5.34 -3.50 -5.79
C VAL A 120 5.29 -4.87 -6.47
N ARG A 121 6.43 -5.56 -6.56
CA ARG A 121 6.53 -6.94 -7.05
C ARG A 121 7.02 -7.87 -5.96
N TRP A 122 6.34 -9.00 -5.79
CA TRP A 122 6.75 -10.12 -4.93
C TRP A 122 7.15 -11.29 -5.82
N ASP A 123 8.46 -11.48 -5.96
CA ASP A 123 9.05 -12.45 -6.89
C ASP A 123 9.38 -13.78 -6.18
N GLU A 124 9.99 -13.75 -4.99
CA GLU A 124 10.28 -14.92 -4.13
C GLU A 124 10.35 -14.59 -2.62
#